data_AF-A0A8X8YAT9-F1
#
_entry.id   AF-A0A8X8YAT9-F1
#
_cell.length_a   1.000
_cell.length_b   1.000
_cell.length_c   1.000
_cell.angle_alpha   90.00
_cell.angle_beta   90.00
_cell.angle_gamma   90.00
#
_symmetry.space_group_name_H-M   'P 1'
#
loop_
_entity.id
_entity.type
_entity.pdbx_description
1 polymer ?
#
loop_
_entity_poly.entity_id
_entity_poly.type
_entity_poly.pdbx_seq_one_letter_code
_entity_poly.pdbx_strand_id
1 'polypeptide(L)'
;MEVETEAEAPPPELAVVLEHATLMAKQLPSAADPSQLLQIHAALHAAHHRLSLFLSPQPENSVSSAAAAEPMQMEDEEEEQNSRAAVEKVAWRMKECFIQNKRPKRHLSPSAEQQQRRSFEDSADAAPEVFDPLTTKLRALELIHQFHA
;
A
#
# COMPACT_ATOMS: atom_id res chain seq x y z
N MET A 1 3.58 -2.55 47.92
CA MET A 1 4.60 -2.44 46.86
C MET A 1 3.85 -2.29 45.57
N GLU A 2 3.74 -1.06 45.13
CA GLU A 2 3.05 -0.66 43.91
C GLU A 2 3.92 -1.11 42.73
N VAL A 3 3.31 -1.75 41.74
CA VAL A 3 4.00 -2.20 40.54
C VAL A 3 3.97 -1.01 39.59
N GLU A 4 4.99 -0.17 39.68
CA GLU A 4 5.21 0.90 38.71
C GLU A 4 5.47 0.26 37.36
N THR A 5 4.46 0.34 36.49
CA THR A 5 4.59 0.03 35.07
C THR A 5 5.52 1.10 34.48
N GLU A 6 6.79 0.77 34.38
CA GLU A 6 7.81 1.56 33.69
C GLU A 6 7.38 1.67 32.21
N ALA A 7 6.80 2.82 31.88
CA ALA A 7 6.43 3.15 30.52
C ALA A 7 7.72 3.37 29.72
N GLU A 8 8.12 2.34 28.99
CA GLU A 8 9.20 2.39 28.02
C GLU A 8 8.97 3.58 27.07
N ALA A 9 9.86 4.57 27.16
CA ALA A 9 9.73 5.80 26.40
C ALA A 9 9.81 5.48 24.90
N PRO A 10 8.90 6.03 24.07
CA PRO A 10 8.97 5.83 22.63
C PRO A 10 10.31 6.37 22.10
N PRO A 11 10.87 5.76 21.05
CA PRO A 11 12.14 6.18 20.49
C PRO A 11 12.09 7.69 20.16
N PRO A 12 13.12 8.47 20.52
CA PRO A 12 13.08 9.93 20.44
C PRO A 12 12.79 10.44 19.03
N GLU A 13 13.17 9.68 18.00
CA GLU A 13 12.84 9.96 16.60
C GLU A 13 11.34 9.92 16.30
N LEU A 14 10.59 8.97 16.87
CA LEU A 14 9.15 8.86 16.65
C LEU A 14 8.42 10.06 17.25
N ALA A 15 8.80 10.46 18.46
CA ALA A 15 8.23 11.62 19.13
C ALA A 15 8.44 12.91 18.31
N VAL A 16 9.66 13.13 17.81
CA VAL A 16 10.00 14.31 16.98
C VAL A 16 9.22 14.32 15.66
N VAL A 17 9.12 13.17 14.98
CA VAL A 17 8.38 13.07 13.71
C VAL A 17 6.88 13.31 13.94
N LEU A 18 6.31 12.79 15.04
CA LEU A 18 4.92 13.02 15.40
C LEU A 18 4.66 14.49 15.71
N GLU A 19 5.51 15.12 16.52
CA GLU A 19 5.39 16.55 16.85
C GLU A 19 5.42 17.42 15.60
N HIS A 20 6.39 17.19 14.71
CA HIS A 20 6.49 17.89 13.43
C HIS A 20 5.25 17.67 12.56
N ALA A 21 4.78 16.43 12.42
CA ALA A 21 3.56 16.13 11.66
C ALA A 21 2.33 16.82 12.26
N THR A 22 2.26 16.93 13.59
CA THR A 22 1.18 17.63 14.30
C THR A 22 1.21 19.13 14.02
N LEU A 23 2.40 19.74 14.00
CA LEU A 23 2.57 21.15 13.64
C LEU A 23 2.18 21.42 12.18
N MET A 24 2.54 20.52 11.27
CA MET A 24 2.14 20.61 9.85
C MET A 24 0.64 20.43 9.68
N ALA A 25 0.02 19.48 10.40
CA ALA A 25 -1.43 19.25 10.35
C ALA A 25 -2.23 20.48 10.80
N LYS A 26 -1.73 21.26 11.76
CA LYS A 26 -2.37 22.52 12.20
C LYS A 26 -2.43 23.57 11.10
N GLN A 27 -1.60 23.46 10.06
CA GLN A 27 -1.59 24.39 8.93
C GLN A 27 -2.64 24.04 7.87
N LEU A 28 -3.28 22.86 7.92
CA LEU A 28 -4.32 22.43 6.96
C LEU A 28 -5.43 23.46 6.73
N PRO A 29 -6.00 24.12 7.75
CA PRO A 29 -7.07 25.09 7.54
C PRO A 29 -6.61 26.37 6.81
N SER A 30 -5.30 26.64 6.81
CA SER A 30 -4.69 27.84 6.23
C SER A 30 -3.91 27.56 4.95
N ALA A 31 -3.74 26.30 4.56
CA ALA A 31 -2.95 25.90 3.41
C ALA A 31 -3.76 26.06 2.11
N ALA A 32 -3.59 27.21 1.45
CA ALA A 32 -4.18 27.49 0.14
C ALA A 32 -3.23 27.11 -1.03
N ASP A 33 -1.94 26.96 -0.74
CA ASP A 33 -0.91 26.66 -1.74
C ASP A 33 -0.72 25.13 -1.90
N PRO A 34 -0.78 24.58 -3.13
CA PRO A 34 -0.51 23.16 -3.38
C PRO A 34 0.85 22.68 -2.87
N SER A 35 1.88 23.53 -2.84
CA SER A 35 3.20 23.16 -2.34
C SER A 35 3.18 22.83 -0.84
N GLN A 36 2.43 23.62 -0.06
CA GLN A 36 2.25 23.44 1.37
C GLN A 36 1.46 22.16 1.66
N LEU A 37 0.41 21.89 0.87
CA LEU A 37 -0.37 20.65 1.00
C LEU A 37 0.49 19.41 0.77
N LEU A 38 1.39 19.42 -0.22
CA LEU A 38 2.34 18.34 -0.45
C LEU A 38 3.29 18.14 0.74
N GLN A 39 3.78 19.24 1.32
CA GLN A 39 4.66 19.18 2.48
C GLN A 39 3.94 18.63 3.72
N ILE A 40 2.69 19.04 3.96
CA ILE A 40 1.85 18.51 5.03
C ILE A 40 1.61 17.02 4.83
N HIS A 41 1.25 16.60 3.61
CA HIS A 41 1.04 15.20 3.27
C HIS A 41 2.31 14.36 3.51
N ALA A 42 3.47 14.83 3.06
CA ALA A 42 4.75 14.14 3.26
C ALA A 42 5.07 13.97 4.76
N ALA A 43 4.85 15.01 5.58
CA ALA A 43 5.07 14.94 7.02
C ALA A 43 4.14 13.92 7.72
N LEU A 44 2.85 13.93 7.37
CA LEU A 44 1.87 12.96 7.90
C LEU A 44 2.19 11.53 7.46
N HIS A 45 2.56 11.33 6.21
CA HIS A 45 2.94 10.03 5.68
C HIS A 45 4.21 9.48 6.36
N ALA A 46 5.21 10.34 6.61
CA ALA A 46 6.41 9.96 7.34
C ALA A 46 6.09 9.50 8.77
N ALA A 47 5.20 10.21 9.47
CA ALA A 47 4.73 9.81 10.79
C ALA A 47 4.01 8.45 10.77
N HIS A 48 3.11 8.23 9.80
CA HIS A 48 2.41 6.95 9.64
C HIS A 48 3.38 5.79 9.39
N HIS A 49 4.37 5.98 8.52
CA HIS A 49 5.38 4.95 8.23
C HIS A 49 6.18 4.61 9.48
N ARG A 50 6.63 5.62 10.24
CA ARG A 50 7.37 5.42 11.50
C ARG A 50 6.54 4.72 12.57
N LEU A 51 5.25 5.06 12.70
CA LEU A 51 4.33 4.35 13.58
C LEU A 51 4.15 2.90 13.16
N SER A 52 4.01 2.65 11.86
CA SER A 52 3.86 1.31 11.31
C SER A 52 5.08 0.44 11.60
N LEU A 53 6.29 0.98 11.46
CA LEU A 53 7.53 0.30 11.83
C LEU A 53 7.62 0.03 13.34
N PHE A 54 7.22 1.00 14.17
CA PHE A 54 7.24 0.89 15.62
C PHE A 54 6.26 -0.18 16.13
N LEU A 55 5.09 -0.31 15.50
CA LEU A 55 4.04 -1.25 15.88
C LEU A 55 4.16 -2.60 15.18
N SER A 56 4.99 -2.72 14.14
CA SER A 56 5.24 -3.99 13.47
C SER A 56 5.85 -4.97 14.47
N PRO A 57 5.30 -6.18 14.62
CA PRO A 57 5.84 -7.16 15.56
C PRO A 57 7.29 -7.46 15.18
N GLN A 58 8.22 -7.20 16.11
CA GLN A 58 9.59 -7.70 15.98
C GLN A 58 9.54 -9.23 16.05
N PRO A 59 10.26 -9.95 15.18
CA PRO A 59 10.46 -11.38 15.37
C PRO A 59 11.37 -11.57 16.58
N GLU A 60 10.78 -11.68 17.76
CA GLU A 60 11.42 -12.19 18.97
C GLU A 60 11.93 -13.61 18.66
N ASN A 61 13.25 -13.74 18.44
CA ASN A 61 14.10 -14.93 18.51
C ASN A 61 15.00 -15.12 17.26
N SER A 62 16.19 -14.52 17.30
CA SER A 62 17.41 -15.19 16.86
C SER A 62 18.58 -14.64 17.65
N VAL A 63 18.94 -15.40 18.68
CA VAL A 63 20.08 -15.18 19.58
C VAL A 63 21.42 -15.19 18.84
N SER A 64 22.33 -14.31 19.28
CA SER A 64 23.79 -14.37 19.17
C SER A 64 24.43 -14.78 17.83
N SER A 65 25.08 -13.81 17.19
CA SER A 65 26.54 -13.91 16.94
C SER A 65 27.14 -12.54 16.78
N ALA A 66 28.03 -12.20 17.71
CA ALA A 66 28.98 -11.11 17.58
C ALA A 66 29.91 -11.38 16.40
N ALA A 67 29.95 -10.45 15.45
CA ALA A 67 31.16 -10.16 14.67
C ALA A 67 31.03 -8.72 14.16
N ALA A 68 31.87 -7.86 14.72
CA ALA A 68 32.21 -6.59 14.11
C ALA A 68 32.75 -6.84 12.70
N ALA A 69 32.11 -6.27 11.68
CA ALA A 69 32.72 -6.07 10.36
C ALA A 69 31.93 -4.98 9.62
N GLU A 70 32.55 -3.80 9.61
CA GLU A 70 32.58 -2.74 8.59
C GLU A 70 31.32 -2.29 7.82
N PRO A 71 31.15 -0.97 7.61
CA PRO A 71 30.10 -0.42 6.76
C PRO A 71 30.48 -0.63 5.29
N MET A 72 29.83 -1.59 4.60
CA MET A 72 29.95 -1.69 3.15
C MET A 72 29.05 -0.64 2.48
N GLN A 73 29.69 0.48 2.18
CA GLN A 73 29.77 1.11 0.86
C GLN A 73 28.54 0.99 -0.06
N MET A 74 27.97 2.17 -0.37
CA MET A 74 27.12 2.41 -1.53
C MET A 74 27.86 1.98 -2.80
N GLU A 75 27.20 1.19 -3.65
CA GLU A 75 27.28 1.12 -5.13
C GLU A 75 26.95 -0.31 -5.59
N ASP A 76 25.71 -0.55 -6.03
CA ASP A 76 25.50 -1.20 -7.33
C ASP A 76 24.05 -1.01 -7.80
N GLU A 77 23.86 -0.32 -8.92
CA GLU A 77 22.58 -0.17 -9.63
C GLU A 77 22.21 -1.45 -10.41
N GLU A 78 22.49 -2.64 -9.86
CA GLU A 78 22.24 -3.93 -10.51
C GLU A 78 21.25 -4.84 -9.73
N GLU A 79 20.86 -4.48 -8.51
CA GLU A 79 19.95 -5.30 -7.68
C GLU A 79 18.46 -5.15 -8.06
N GLU A 80 18.10 -4.11 -8.82
CA GLU A 80 16.72 -3.86 -9.27
C GLU A 80 16.23 -4.92 -10.27
N GLN A 81 17.12 -5.50 -11.08
CA GLN A 81 16.75 -6.57 -12.02
C GLN A 81 16.41 -7.88 -11.31
N ASN A 82 17.11 -8.20 -10.22
CA ASN A 82 16.87 -9.41 -9.43
C ASN A 82 15.53 -9.35 -8.68
N SER A 83 15.18 -8.19 -8.11
CA SER A 83 13.88 -8.00 -7.45
C SER A 83 12.72 -8.08 -8.44
N ARG A 84 12.86 -7.48 -9.63
CA ARG A 84 11.86 -7.58 -10.70
C ARG A 84 11.69 -9.01 -11.20
N ALA A 85 12.80 -9.74 -11.41
CA ALA A 85 12.77 -11.15 -11.79
C ALA A 85 12.13 -12.04 -10.71
N ALA A 86 12.35 -11.72 -9.43
CA ALA A 86 11.73 -12.43 -8.31
C ALA A 86 10.21 -12.20 -8.28
N VAL A 87 9.75 -10.96 -8.47
CA VAL A 87 8.32 -10.61 -8.54
C VAL A 87 7.65 -11.31 -9.72
N GLU A 88 8.29 -11.32 -10.89
CA GLU A 88 7.76 -11.99 -12.08
C GLU A 88 7.63 -13.51 -11.86
N LYS A 89 8.61 -14.13 -11.20
CA LYS A 89 8.57 -15.56 -10.85
C LYS A 89 7.42 -15.90 -9.88
N VAL A 90 7.12 -15.02 -8.93
CA VAL A 90 5.96 -15.19 -8.04
C VAL A 90 4.65 -15.04 -8.81
N ALA A 91 4.55 -14.04 -9.69
CA ALA A 91 3.37 -13.82 -10.53
C ALA A 91 3.08 -15.02 -11.44
N TRP A 92 4.13 -15.61 -12.05
CA TRP A 92 4.00 -16.85 -12.83
C TRP A 92 3.49 -18.02 -11.99
N ARG A 93 4.03 -18.22 -10.78
CA ARG A 93 3.56 -19.27 -9.87
C ARG A 93 2.12 -19.07 -9.41
N MET A 94 1.68 -17.83 -9.21
CA MET A 94 0.27 -17.54 -8.90
C MET A 94 -0.65 -17.84 -10.08
N LYS A 95 -0.19 -17.62 -11.32
CA LYS A 95 -0.92 -17.98 -12.54
C LYS A 95 -1.06 -19.50 -12.71
N GLU A 96 -0.08 -20.26 -12.22
CA GLU A 96 -0.09 -21.73 -12.20
C GLU A 96 -0.86 -22.34 -11.01
N CYS A 97 -1.26 -21.53 -10.02
CA CYS A 97 -2.02 -21.99 -8.86
C CYS A 97 -3.49 -22.24 -9.19
N PHE A 98 -3.76 -23.35 -9.88
CA PHE A 98 -5.12 -23.89 -10.00
C PHE A 98 -5.53 -24.53 -8.68
N ILE A 99 -6.19 -23.76 -7.81
CA ILE A 99 -6.85 -24.29 -6.62
C ILE A 99 -7.97 -25.22 -7.08
N GLN A 100 -7.68 -26.51 -7.18
CA GLN A 100 -8.67 -27.55 -7.37
C GLN A 100 -9.39 -27.78 -6.03
N ASN A 101 -10.29 -26.85 -5.69
CA ASN A 101 -11.27 -27.08 -4.64
C ASN A 101 -12.15 -28.26 -5.09
N LYS A 102 -11.89 -29.47 -4.55
CA LYS A 102 -12.74 -30.67 -4.69
C LYS A 102 -14.08 -30.55 -3.94
N ARG A 103 -14.30 -29.44 -3.26
CA ARG A 103 -15.58 -29.11 -2.62
C ARG A 103 -16.63 -28.87 -3.72
N PRO A 104 -17.84 -29.45 -3.64
CA PRO A 104 -18.92 -29.14 -4.57
C PRO A 104 -19.08 -27.63 -4.69
N LYS A 105 -18.74 -27.08 -5.86
CA LYS A 105 -18.72 -25.63 -6.07
C LYS A 105 -20.16 -25.14 -6.00
N ARG A 106 -20.47 -24.30 -5.00
CA ARG A 106 -21.68 -23.47 -5.05
C ARG A 106 -21.68 -22.72 -6.38
N HIS A 107 -22.82 -22.65 -7.06
CA HIS A 107 -22.94 -21.86 -8.28
C HIS A 107 -22.43 -20.45 -8.01
N LEU A 108 -21.47 -20.01 -8.83
CA LEU A 108 -20.96 -18.66 -8.76
C LEU A 108 -22.07 -17.71 -9.19
N SER A 109 -22.14 -16.55 -8.55
CA SER A 109 -23.06 -15.50 -8.98
C SER A 109 -22.74 -15.08 -10.43
N PRO A 110 -23.74 -14.70 -11.25
CA PRO A 110 -23.56 -14.39 -12.67
C PRO A 110 -22.43 -13.38 -12.97
N SER A 111 -22.16 -12.47 -12.04
CA SER A 111 -21.10 -11.46 -12.15
C SER A 111 -19.67 -12.05 -12.19
N ALA A 112 -19.43 -13.17 -11.51
CA ALA A 112 -18.10 -13.79 -11.44
C ALA A 112 -17.71 -14.50 -12.75
N GLU A 113 -18.68 -15.04 -13.50
CA GLU A 113 -18.44 -15.65 -14.81
C GLU A 113 -18.03 -14.60 -15.86
N GLN A 114 -18.57 -13.38 -15.75
CA GLN A 114 -18.29 -12.27 -16.65
C GLN A 114 -16.86 -11.72 -16.46
N GLN A 115 -16.35 -11.72 -15.24
CA GLN A 115 -15.00 -11.25 -14.92
C GLN A 115 -13.90 -12.22 -15.38
N GLN A 116 -14.17 -13.53 -15.36
CA GLN A 116 -13.21 -14.54 -15.83
C GLN A 116 -13.05 -14.57 -17.36
N ARG A 117 -14.08 -14.16 -18.12
CA ARG A 117 -13.98 -14.00 -19.57
C ARG A 117 -13.23 -12.73 -19.97
N ARG A 118 -13.49 -11.61 -19.28
CA ARG A 118 -12.77 -10.35 -19.51
C ARG A 118 -11.27 -10.47 -19.29
N SER A 119 -10.82 -11.21 -18.27
CA SER A 119 -9.39 -11.37 -17.99
C SER A 119 -8.62 -12.20 -19.02
N PHE A 120 -9.30 -12.97 -19.89
CA PHE A 120 -8.66 -13.77 -20.94
C PHE A 120 -8.67 -13.08 -22.31
N GLU A 121 -9.64 -12.18 -22.56
CA GLU A 121 -9.74 -11.40 -23.80
C GLU A 121 -8.97 -10.07 -23.75
N ASP A 122 -8.75 -9.49 -22.57
CA ASP A 122 -8.12 -8.15 -22.43
C ASP A 122 -6.60 -8.12 -22.71
N SER A 123 -5.97 -9.28 -22.98
CA SER A 123 -4.55 -9.34 -23.38
C SER A 123 -4.33 -9.37 -24.88
N ALA A 124 -5.40 -9.31 -25.68
CA ALA A 124 -5.30 -9.22 -27.13
C ALA A 124 -6.33 -8.18 -27.63
N ASP A 125 -5.85 -6.97 -27.92
CA ASP A 125 -6.50 -6.00 -28.82
C ASP A 125 -7.53 -5.01 -28.23
N ALA A 126 -7.47 -4.70 -26.93
CA ALA A 126 -8.19 -3.54 -26.38
C ALA A 126 -7.38 -2.24 -26.64
N ALA A 127 -7.70 -1.56 -27.75
CA ALA A 127 -7.30 -0.17 -27.97
C ALA A 127 -7.56 0.66 -26.71
N PRO A 128 -6.72 1.67 -26.38
CA PRO A 128 -6.96 2.50 -25.22
C PRO A 128 -8.34 3.13 -25.35
N GLU A 129 -9.30 2.71 -24.52
CA GLU A 129 -10.60 3.35 -24.40
C GLU A 129 -10.31 4.82 -24.11
N VAL A 130 -10.48 5.67 -25.13
CA VAL A 130 -10.27 7.10 -25.03
C VAL A 130 -11.25 7.58 -23.97
N PHE A 131 -10.72 7.93 -22.80
CA PHE A 131 -11.52 8.42 -21.70
C PHE A 131 -12.23 9.70 -22.17
N ASP A 132 -13.53 9.60 -22.43
CA ASP A 132 -14.37 10.74 -22.75
C ASP A 132 -15.01 11.27 -21.46
N PRO A 133 -14.60 12.47 -21.00
CA PRO A 133 -15.14 13.05 -19.77
C PRO A 133 -16.65 13.31 -19.84
N LEU A 134 -17.20 13.54 -21.04
CA LEU A 134 -18.60 13.92 -21.22
C LEU A 134 -19.52 12.72 -21.02
N THR A 135 -19.22 11.59 -21.67
CA THR A 135 -19.95 10.33 -21.46
C THR A 135 -19.85 9.83 -20.02
N THR A 136 -18.68 9.97 -19.40
CA THR A 136 -18.49 9.62 -17.99
C THR A 136 -19.38 10.47 -17.07
N LYS A 137 -19.46 11.78 -17.33
CA LYS A 137 -20.33 12.70 -16.57
C LYS A 137 -21.81 12.35 -16.74
N LEU A 138 -22.27 12.04 -17.95
CA LEU A 138 -23.67 11.67 -18.19
C LEU A 138 -24.05 10.38 -17.47
N ARG A 139 -23.16 9.36 -17.51
CA ARG A 139 -23.35 8.10 -16.77
C ARG A 139 -23.44 8.35 -15.26
N ALA A 140 -22.61 9.24 -14.72
CA ALA A 140 -22.65 9.59 -13.30
C ALA A 140 -23.97 10.27 -12.90
N LEU A 141 -24.48 11.20 -13.73
CA LEU A 141 -25.77 11.86 -13.47
C LEU A 141 -26.96 10.89 -13.53
N GLU A 142 -26.93 9.94 -14.47
CA GLU A 142 -27.97 8.90 -14.57
C GLU A 142 -28.01 8.03 -13.31
N LEU A 143 -26.84 7.61 -12.80
CA LEU A 143 -26.75 6.85 -11.55
C LEU A 143 -27.30 7.64 -10.37
N ILE A 144 -26.93 8.91 -10.23
CA ILE A 144 -27.44 9.76 -9.16
C ILE A 144 -28.98 9.82 -9.23
N HIS A 145 -29.54 9.98 -10.43
CA HIS A 145 -30.99 10.02 -10.61
C HIS A 145 -31.68 8.69 -10.26
N GLN A 146 -31.08 7.55 -10.57
CA GLN A 146 -31.64 6.23 -10.25
C GLN A 146 -31.68 5.94 -8.74
N PHE A 147 -30.71 6.44 -7.97
CA PHE A 147 -30.56 6.11 -6.55
C PHE A 147 -31.02 7.21 -5.58
N HIS A 148 -31.29 8.41 -6.08
CA HIS A 148 -31.65 9.57 -5.25
C HIS A 148 -32.93 10.31 -5.70
N ALA A 149 -33.83 9.63 -6.41
CA ALA A 149 -35.17 10.14 -6.73
C ALA A 149 -36.08 10.19 -5.49
#